data_AF-A0A1T5BCD1-F1
#
_entry.id   AF-A0A1T5BCD1-F1
#
_cell.length_a   1.000
_cell.length_b   1.000
_cell.length_c   1.000
_cell.angle_alpha   90.00
_cell.angle_beta   90.00
_cell.angle_gamma   90.00
#
_symmetry.space_group_name_H-M   'P 1'
#
loop_
_entity.id
_entity.type
_entity.pdbx_description
1 polymer ?
#
loop_
_entity_poly.entity_id
_entity_poly.type
_entity_poly.pdbx_seq_one_letter_code
_entity_poly.pdbx_strand_id
1 'polypeptide(L)'
;MEKVNYIIHLNAVFERFNNDERIKQGHITLYLAFFQKWNREFFKKTLTINRQFIMEKAKFKSKTTYHNYLKDLNDWGYLNYFRSFHPARGSKVRMPIFGTTSGTSSGTQAYQKMANSVPEPGQNLVPSYKHKTKENLNKQAKPKNELAVLIFFKENNWPEMEGRKFYAYYHARKWKLQRGLNVRNWKLQAKNFVENGYEIRQEATTPISGYLSNMRKNYNEPL
;
A
#
# COMPACT_ATOMS: atom_id res chain seq x y z
N MET A 1 -28.29 -23.93 -20.06
CA MET A 1 -27.68 -23.15 -18.96
C MET A 1 -28.57 -21.96 -18.70
N GLU A 2 -28.85 -21.66 -17.43
CA GLU A 2 -29.59 -20.44 -17.07
C GLU A 2 -28.84 -19.21 -17.62
N LYS A 3 -29.56 -18.32 -18.30
CA LYS A 3 -28.98 -17.13 -18.90
C LYS A 3 -28.76 -16.09 -17.80
N VAL A 4 -27.52 -15.96 -17.33
CA VAL A 4 -27.16 -14.93 -16.35
C VAL A 4 -27.24 -13.56 -17.01
N ASN A 5 -28.15 -12.71 -16.55
CA ASN A 5 -28.12 -11.28 -16.88
C ASN A 5 -27.05 -10.62 -16.01
N TYR A 6 -25.86 -10.45 -16.58
CA TYR A 6 -24.69 -9.96 -15.85
C TYR A 6 -24.82 -8.52 -15.36
N ILE A 7 -25.65 -7.69 -16.01
CA ILE A 7 -25.90 -6.31 -15.58
C ILE A 7 -26.78 -6.31 -14.32
N ILE A 8 -27.89 -7.06 -14.34
CA ILE A 8 -28.76 -7.21 -13.17
C ILE A 8 -27.99 -7.82 -12.00
N HIS A 9 -27.20 -8.85 -12.26
CA HIS A 9 -26.33 -9.47 -11.27
C HIS A 9 -25.37 -8.46 -10.64
N LEU A 10 -24.64 -7.69 -11.46
CA LEU A 10 -23.65 -6.76 -10.96
C LEU A 10 -24.29 -5.62 -10.14
N ASN A 11 -25.44 -5.11 -10.59
CA ASN A 11 -26.20 -4.09 -9.85
C ASN A 11 -26.66 -4.61 -8.48
N ALA A 12 -27.21 -5.82 -8.43
CA ALA A 12 -27.62 -6.44 -7.18
C ALA A 12 -26.45 -6.67 -6.21
N VAL A 13 -25.26 -6.98 -6.73
CA VAL A 13 -24.05 -7.09 -5.91
C VAL A 13 -23.62 -5.73 -5.38
N PHE A 14 -23.62 -4.68 -6.20
CA PHE A 14 -23.26 -3.34 -5.74
C PHE A 14 -24.21 -2.80 -4.69
N GLU A 15 -25.52 -3.04 -4.83
CA GLU A 15 -26.49 -2.72 -3.79
C GLU A 15 -26.16 -3.45 -2.48
N ARG A 16 -25.84 -4.75 -2.54
CA ARG A 16 -25.41 -5.51 -1.35
C ARG A 16 -24.09 -5.01 -0.77
N PHE A 17 -23.14 -4.56 -1.57
CA PHE A 17 -21.89 -3.98 -1.10
C PHE A 17 -22.10 -2.63 -0.42
N ASN A 18 -22.97 -1.78 -0.97
CA ASN A 18 -23.27 -0.47 -0.40
C ASN A 18 -23.96 -0.57 0.98
N ASN A 19 -24.71 -1.65 1.20
CA ASN A 19 -25.40 -1.92 2.46
C ASN A 19 -24.61 -2.79 3.45
N ASP A 20 -23.39 -3.23 3.10
CA ASP A 20 -22.54 -4.06 3.97
C ASP A 20 -21.27 -3.29 4.37
N GLU A 21 -21.28 -2.72 5.58
CA GLU A 21 -20.17 -1.93 6.13
C GLU A 21 -18.85 -2.71 6.27
N ARG A 22 -18.90 -4.06 6.25
CA ARG A 22 -17.70 -4.91 6.34
C ARG A 22 -16.93 -4.93 5.03
N ILE A 23 -17.60 -4.63 3.91
CA ILE A 23 -17.00 -4.56 2.58
C ILE A 23 -16.03 -3.38 2.52
N LYS A 24 -14.89 -3.63 1.91
CA LYS A 24 -13.78 -2.68 1.75
C LYS A 24 -13.36 -2.71 0.30
N GLN A 25 -12.57 -1.73 -0.13
CA GLN A 25 -12.06 -1.65 -1.50
C GLN A 25 -11.47 -2.97 -2.01
N GLY A 26 -10.70 -3.68 -1.17
CA GLY A 26 -10.10 -4.97 -1.54
C GLY A 26 -11.13 -6.08 -1.81
N HIS A 27 -12.25 -6.11 -1.09
CA HIS A 27 -13.35 -7.05 -1.32
C HIS A 27 -13.94 -6.80 -2.72
N ILE A 28 -14.20 -5.52 -3.03
CA ILE A 28 -14.80 -5.12 -4.30
C ILE A 28 -13.89 -5.47 -5.47
N THR A 29 -12.61 -5.10 -5.43
CA THR A 29 -11.68 -5.39 -6.54
C THR A 29 -11.45 -6.88 -6.74
N LEU A 30 -11.41 -7.65 -5.65
CA LEU A 30 -11.28 -9.10 -5.72
C LEU A 30 -12.53 -9.75 -6.33
N TYR A 31 -13.72 -9.34 -5.89
CA TYR A 31 -14.98 -9.80 -6.47
C TYR A 31 -15.04 -9.51 -7.97
N LEU A 32 -14.73 -8.27 -8.38
CA LEU A 32 -14.74 -7.86 -9.79
C LEU A 32 -13.78 -8.68 -10.64
N ALA A 33 -12.60 -9.04 -10.12
CA ALA A 33 -11.66 -9.91 -10.84
C ALA A 33 -12.23 -11.32 -11.07
N PHE A 34 -12.91 -11.89 -10.07
CA PHE A 34 -13.60 -13.17 -10.23
C PHE A 34 -14.79 -13.06 -11.18
N PHE A 35 -15.61 -12.03 -11.04
CA PHE A 35 -16.76 -11.77 -11.92
C PHE A 35 -16.33 -11.60 -13.39
N GLN A 36 -15.27 -10.83 -13.66
CA GLN A 36 -14.74 -10.68 -15.03
C GLN A 36 -14.27 -12.03 -15.60
N LYS A 37 -13.60 -12.86 -14.80
CA LYS A 37 -13.23 -14.22 -15.21
C LYS A 37 -14.47 -15.07 -15.47
N TRP A 38 -15.48 -14.99 -14.61
CA TRP A 38 -16.74 -15.72 -14.74
C TRP A 38 -17.50 -15.38 -16.02
N ASN A 39 -17.59 -14.08 -16.33
CA ASN A 39 -18.22 -13.56 -17.55
C ASN A 39 -17.50 -14.07 -18.82
N ARG A 40 -16.16 -14.04 -18.84
CA ARG A 40 -15.35 -14.55 -19.96
C ARG A 40 -15.50 -16.06 -20.16
N GLU A 41 -15.86 -16.78 -19.11
CA GLU A 41 -16.08 -18.22 -19.11
C GLU A 41 -17.57 -18.55 -19.27
N PHE A 42 -18.38 -17.61 -19.77
CA PHE A 42 -19.82 -17.77 -20.03
C PHE A 42 -20.60 -18.30 -18.82
N PHE A 43 -20.28 -17.78 -17.64
CA PHE A 43 -20.97 -18.09 -16.38
C PHE A 43 -20.95 -19.57 -16.00
N LYS A 44 -19.85 -20.30 -16.31
CA LYS A 44 -19.64 -21.67 -15.85
C LYS A 44 -19.94 -21.85 -14.36
N LYS A 45 -20.54 -23.00 -14.01
CA LYS A 45 -20.91 -23.37 -12.64
C LYS A 45 -19.75 -23.28 -11.65
N THR A 46 -18.53 -23.57 -12.09
CA THR A 46 -17.31 -23.45 -11.29
C THR A 46 -16.16 -22.93 -12.13
N LEU A 47 -15.34 -22.06 -11.54
CA LEU A 47 -14.14 -21.50 -12.13
C LEU A 47 -12.89 -22.10 -11.50
N THR A 48 -11.97 -22.58 -12.33
CA THR A 48 -10.63 -22.95 -11.86
C THR A 48 -9.78 -21.70 -11.65
N ILE A 49 -9.18 -21.57 -10.48
CA ILE A 49 -8.45 -20.39 -10.06
C ILE A 49 -6.96 -20.56 -10.36
N ASN A 50 -6.43 -19.63 -11.16
CA ASN A 50 -5.02 -19.30 -11.12
C ASN A 50 -4.86 -18.10 -10.17
N ARG A 51 -4.28 -18.34 -8.98
CA ARG A 51 -4.15 -17.31 -7.93
C ARG A 51 -3.39 -16.08 -8.44
N GLN A 52 -2.30 -16.29 -9.17
CA GLN A 52 -1.44 -15.22 -9.65
C GLN A 52 -2.18 -14.31 -10.63
N PHE A 53 -2.91 -14.91 -11.58
CA PHE A 53 -3.75 -14.17 -12.51
C PHE A 53 -4.83 -13.35 -11.80
N ILE A 54 -5.55 -13.94 -10.83
CA ILE A 54 -6.60 -13.21 -10.09
C ILE A 54 -5.99 -12.08 -9.26
N MET A 55 -4.88 -12.32 -8.56
CA MET A 55 -4.18 -11.29 -7.79
C MET A 55 -3.76 -10.11 -8.67
N GLU A 56 -3.22 -10.39 -9.86
CA GLU A 56 -2.82 -9.34 -10.82
C GLU A 56 -4.02 -8.51 -11.27
N LYS A 57 -5.14 -9.15 -11.62
CA LYS A 57 -6.37 -8.46 -12.04
C LYS A 57 -6.99 -7.65 -10.91
N ALA A 58 -6.98 -8.18 -9.70
CA ALA A 58 -7.50 -7.51 -8.50
C ALA A 58 -6.52 -6.50 -7.88
N LYS A 59 -5.31 -6.35 -8.45
CA LYS A 59 -4.22 -5.46 -7.97
C LYS A 59 -3.69 -5.79 -6.57
N PHE A 60 -3.75 -7.06 -6.17
CA PHE A 60 -3.17 -7.55 -4.93
C PHE A 60 -1.68 -7.88 -5.11
N LYS A 61 -0.85 -7.29 -4.25
CA LYS A 61 0.60 -7.62 -4.15
C LYS A 61 0.89 -8.67 -3.07
N SER A 62 0.09 -8.71 -2.01
CA SER A 62 0.27 -9.61 -0.87
C SER A 62 -0.64 -10.82 -0.96
N LYS A 63 -0.04 -12.02 -0.85
CA LYS A 63 -0.77 -13.29 -0.81
C LYS A 63 -1.67 -13.37 0.42
N THR A 64 -1.16 -12.98 1.59
CA THR A 64 -1.90 -13.01 2.86
C THR A 64 -3.12 -12.11 2.78
N THR A 65 -2.94 -10.89 2.27
CA THR A 65 -4.04 -9.94 2.08
C THR A 65 -5.09 -10.53 1.14
N TYR A 66 -4.69 -11.04 -0.03
CA TYR A 66 -5.59 -11.73 -0.96
C TYR A 66 -6.39 -12.84 -0.28
N HIS A 67 -5.74 -13.69 0.53
CA HIS A 67 -6.40 -14.80 1.21
C HIS A 67 -7.39 -14.34 2.29
N ASN A 68 -7.11 -13.26 3.01
CA ASN A 68 -8.04 -12.67 3.96
C ASN A 68 -9.32 -12.19 3.25
N TYR A 69 -9.18 -11.36 2.21
CA TYR A 69 -10.32 -10.87 1.43
C TYR A 69 -11.10 -12.01 0.75
N LEU A 70 -10.41 -13.06 0.27
CA LEU A 70 -11.06 -14.23 -0.31
C LEU A 70 -11.87 -15.02 0.73
N LYS A 71 -11.32 -15.17 1.94
CA LYS A 71 -12.00 -15.83 3.06
C LYS A 71 -13.23 -15.02 3.47
N ASP A 72 -13.09 -13.71 3.60
CA ASP A 72 -14.19 -12.81 3.96
C ASP A 72 -15.33 -12.90 2.93
N LEU A 73 -15.03 -12.78 1.63
CA LEU A 73 -16.04 -12.94 0.57
C LEU A 73 -16.69 -14.33 0.55
N ASN A 74 -15.93 -15.37 0.91
CA ASN A 74 -16.47 -16.73 1.05
C ASN A 74 -17.44 -16.84 2.23
N ASP A 75 -17.02 -16.35 3.38
CA ASP A 75 -17.74 -16.48 4.65
C ASP A 75 -19.01 -15.61 4.62
N TRP A 76 -19.00 -14.50 3.90
CA TRP A 76 -20.17 -13.63 3.71
C TRP A 76 -21.05 -14.04 2.53
N GLY A 77 -20.70 -15.13 1.84
CA GLY A 77 -21.53 -15.71 0.78
C GLY A 77 -21.55 -14.92 -0.53
N TYR A 78 -20.61 -14.00 -0.75
CA TYR A 78 -20.44 -13.34 -2.04
C TYR A 78 -19.79 -14.27 -3.08
N LEU A 79 -19.01 -15.25 -2.64
CA LEU A 79 -18.51 -16.35 -3.48
C LEU A 79 -18.43 -17.64 -2.66
N ASN A 80 -18.24 -18.78 -3.31
CA ASN A 80 -17.89 -20.02 -2.63
C ASN A 80 -16.51 -20.49 -3.10
N TYR A 81 -15.56 -20.57 -2.18
CA TYR A 81 -14.19 -20.99 -2.46
C TYR A 81 -13.96 -22.44 -2.04
N PHE A 82 -13.44 -23.25 -2.96
CA PHE A 82 -13.09 -24.65 -2.75
C PHE A 82 -11.58 -24.82 -2.92
N ARG A 83 -10.87 -25.00 -1.81
CA ARG A 83 -9.43 -25.25 -1.81
C ARG A 83 -9.13 -26.62 -2.43
N SER A 84 -8.06 -26.69 -3.23
CA SER A 84 -7.50 -27.93 -3.73
C SER A 84 -5.99 -27.86 -3.66
N PHE A 85 -5.38 -28.96 -3.22
CA PHE A 85 -3.92 -29.11 -3.14
C PHE A 85 -3.33 -29.80 -4.37
N HIS A 86 -4.17 -30.28 -5.30
CA HIS A 86 -3.69 -31.02 -6.47
C HIS A 86 -3.35 -30.04 -7.62
N PRO A 87 -2.09 -30.00 -8.12
CA PRO A 87 -1.65 -29.05 -9.14
C PRO A 87 -2.51 -29.05 -10.41
N ALA A 88 -2.87 -30.24 -10.91
CA ALA A 88 -3.70 -30.36 -12.12
C ALA A 88 -5.18 -29.96 -11.95
N ARG A 89 -5.72 -29.96 -10.71
CA ARG A 89 -7.14 -29.66 -10.47
C ARG A 89 -7.37 -28.19 -10.13
N GLY A 90 -6.41 -27.58 -9.42
CA GLY A 90 -6.47 -26.18 -8.97
C GLY A 90 -7.60 -25.92 -7.96
N SER A 91 -7.51 -24.80 -7.24
CA SER A 91 -8.63 -24.35 -6.41
C SER A 91 -9.79 -23.89 -7.29
N LYS A 92 -11.02 -23.99 -6.80
CA LYS A 92 -12.22 -23.59 -7.54
C LYS A 92 -13.00 -22.49 -6.83
N VAL A 93 -13.68 -21.65 -7.59
CA VAL A 93 -14.67 -20.68 -7.09
C VAL A 93 -15.98 -20.89 -7.80
N ARG A 94 -17.09 -20.76 -7.07
CA ARG A 94 -18.43 -20.60 -7.61
C ARG A 94 -18.94 -19.21 -7.25
N MET A 95 -19.53 -18.52 -8.22
CA MET A 95 -20.20 -17.23 -8.02
C MET A 95 -21.70 -17.51 -7.85
N PRO A 96 -22.31 -17.17 -6.70
CA PRO A 96 -23.76 -17.16 -6.55
C PRO A 96 -24.41 -16.20 -7.53
N ILE A 97 -25.66 -16.49 -7.92
CA ILE A 97 -26.42 -15.64 -8.82
C ILE A 97 -27.30 -14.72 -7.98
N PHE A 98 -27.10 -13.41 -8.10
CA PHE A 98 -27.92 -12.39 -7.45
C PHE A 98 -28.86 -11.71 -8.45
N GLY A 99 -30.10 -11.42 -8.04
CA GLY A 99 -31.05 -10.57 -8.77
C GLY A 99 -31.65 -11.16 -10.06
N THR A 100 -31.11 -12.23 -10.63
CA THR A 100 -31.70 -12.87 -11.81
C THR A 100 -32.61 -14.03 -11.38
N THR A 101 -33.92 -13.77 -11.31
CA THR A 101 -34.91 -14.82 -11.06
C THR A 101 -35.05 -15.72 -12.29
N SER A 102 -34.86 -17.03 -12.11
CA SER A 102 -35.13 -18.07 -13.12
C SER A 102 -36.64 -18.40 -13.27
N GLY A 103 -37.53 -17.58 -12.74
CA GLY A 103 -38.98 -17.83 -12.73
C GLY A 103 -39.67 -17.23 -13.96
N THR A 104 -40.12 -18.09 -14.86
CA THR A 104 -41.16 -17.76 -15.84
C THR A 104 -42.45 -17.41 -15.11
N SER A 105 -42.79 -16.13 -15.06
CA SER A 105 -44.17 -15.67 -14.98
C SER A 105 -44.32 -14.56 -16.01
N SER A 106 -45.08 -14.87 -17.06
CA SER A 106 -45.54 -13.95 -18.10
C SER A 106 -45.98 -12.62 -17.50
N GLY A 107 -45.61 -11.52 -18.16
CA GLY A 107 -46.18 -10.21 -17.90
C GLY A 107 -45.47 -9.44 -16.80
N THR A 108 -44.21 -9.08 -17.03
CA THR A 108 -43.60 -7.75 -16.80
C THR A 108 -42.10 -8.02 -16.81
N GLN A 109 -41.43 -7.74 -17.93
CA GLN A 109 -39.98 -7.63 -17.86
C GLN A 109 -39.68 -6.59 -16.78
N ALA A 110 -39.00 -7.00 -15.71
CA ALA A 110 -38.39 -6.08 -14.76
C ALA A 110 -37.28 -5.34 -15.53
N TYR A 111 -37.71 -4.42 -16.39
CA TYR A 111 -36.95 -3.29 -16.85
C TYR A 111 -36.26 -2.74 -15.62
N GLN A 112 -34.95 -2.55 -15.76
CA GLN A 112 -34.11 -1.91 -14.77
C GLN A 112 -34.78 -0.60 -14.35
N LYS A 113 -35.57 -0.62 -13.28
CA LYS A 113 -36.00 0.59 -12.59
C LYS A 113 -34.77 1.16 -11.87
N MET A 114 -33.83 1.69 -12.64
CA MET A 114 -32.85 2.69 -12.17
C MET A 114 -33.55 4.05 -11.99
N ALA A 115 -34.84 4.06 -11.62
CA ALA A 115 -35.68 5.26 -11.60
C ALA A 115 -36.03 5.72 -10.18
N ASN A 116 -35.41 5.14 -9.16
CA ASN A 116 -35.39 5.73 -7.81
C ASN A 116 -33.94 6.13 -7.52
N SER A 117 -33.37 7.00 -8.34
CA SER A 117 -32.25 7.81 -7.89
C SER A 117 -32.79 8.63 -6.73
N VAL A 118 -32.49 8.21 -5.50
CA VAL A 118 -32.45 9.16 -4.39
C VAL A 118 -31.62 10.33 -4.92
N PRO A 119 -32.12 11.58 -4.90
CA PRO A 119 -31.33 12.71 -5.35
C PRO A 119 -30.00 12.65 -4.61
N GLU A 120 -28.90 12.46 -5.35
CA GLU A 120 -27.56 12.55 -4.79
C GLU A 120 -27.54 13.86 -3.99
N PRO A 121 -27.32 13.84 -2.67
CA PRO A 121 -27.29 15.06 -1.88
C PRO A 121 -26.31 16.00 -2.57
N GLY A 122 -26.81 17.20 -2.95
CA GLY A 122 -26.06 18.14 -3.76
C GLY A 122 -24.62 18.24 -3.26
N GLN A 123 -23.66 18.04 -4.16
CA GLN A 123 -22.26 18.02 -3.79
C GLN A 123 -21.90 19.39 -3.23
N ASN A 124 -21.77 19.49 -1.90
CA ASN A 124 -21.28 20.71 -1.27
C ASN A 124 -19.92 21.03 -1.88
N LEU A 125 -19.74 22.24 -2.41
CA LEU A 125 -18.45 22.74 -2.87
C LEU A 125 -17.50 22.82 -1.68
N VAL A 126 -16.83 21.71 -1.39
CA VAL A 126 -15.78 21.66 -0.39
C VAL A 126 -14.59 22.42 -0.97
N PRO A 127 -13.97 23.37 -0.26
CA PRO A 127 -12.68 23.91 -0.68
C PRO A 127 -11.76 22.73 -1.01
N SER A 128 -11.00 22.84 -2.10
CA SER A 128 -9.94 21.89 -2.44
C SER A 128 -8.88 21.90 -1.32
N TYR A 129 -9.15 21.23 -0.21
CA TYR A 129 -8.13 20.80 0.72
C TYR A 129 -7.40 19.69 -0.02
N LYS A 130 -6.40 20.08 -0.83
CA LYS A 130 -5.32 19.17 -1.18
C LYS A 130 -4.89 18.56 0.15
N HIS A 131 -5.19 17.28 0.36
CA HIS A 131 -4.56 16.52 1.42
C HIS A 131 -3.06 16.62 1.13
N LYS A 132 -2.39 17.62 1.71
CA LYS A 132 -0.95 17.62 1.84
C LYS A 132 -0.72 16.32 2.59
N THR A 133 -0.18 15.32 1.90
CA THR A 133 0.52 14.21 2.54
C THR A 133 1.29 14.87 3.68
N LYS A 134 1.03 14.48 4.93
CA LYS A 134 1.83 14.97 6.05
C LYS A 134 3.26 14.60 5.69
N GLU A 135 4.01 15.52 5.09
CA GLU A 135 5.42 15.34 4.82
C GLU A 135 5.97 14.99 6.18
N ASN A 136 6.49 13.78 6.29
CA ASN A 136 7.08 13.33 7.52
C ASN A 136 8.30 14.23 7.73
N LEU A 137 8.14 15.31 8.50
CA LEU A 137 9.16 16.36 8.72
C LEU A 137 10.48 15.76 9.22
N ASN A 138 10.41 14.52 9.72
CA ASN A 138 11.52 13.70 10.19
C ASN A 138 12.34 13.02 9.09
N LYS A 139 12.01 13.20 7.80
CA LYS A 139 12.75 12.63 6.65
C LYS A 139 13.08 13.66 5.57
N GLN A 140 13.28 14.91 5.95
CA GLN A 140 13.70 15.94 5.00
C GLN A 140 15.17 15.75 4.64
N ALA A 141 15.46 15.71 3.34
CA ALA A 141 16.82 15.63 2.80
C ALA A 141 17.68 16.88 3.11
N LYS A 142 17.04 18.05 3.19
CA LYS A 142 17.67 19.34 3.48
C LYS A 142 16.75 20.21 4.35
N PRO A 143 17.29 21.12 5.18
CA PRO A 143 16.50 22.11 5.90
C PRO A 143 15.90 23.13 4.93
N LYS A 144 14.86 23.84 5.37
CA LYS A 144 14.22 24.90 4.58
C LYS A 144 15.14 26.09 4.36
N ASN A 145 15.91 26.46 5.38
CA ASN A 145 16.87 27.56 5.41
C ASN A 145 17.81 27.37 6.61
N GLU A 146 18.79 28.27 6.77
CA GLU A 146 19.72 28.28 7.91
C GLU A 146 18.99 28.37 9.26
N LEU A 147 17.95 29.21 9.35
CA LEU A 147 17.14 29.39 10.57
C LEU A 147 16.54 28.07 11.06
N ALA A 148 16.10 27.18 10.15
CA ALA A 148 15.59 25.87 10.53
C ALA A 148 16.66 24.99 11.20
N VAL A 149 17.93 25.13 10.81
CA VAL A 149 19.05 24.46 11.49
C VAL A 149 19.29 25.07 12.86
N LEU A 150 19.34 26.40 12.97
CA LEU A 150 19.59 27.06 14.26
C LEU A 150 18.48 26.78 15.29
N ILE A 151 17.22 26.78 14.86
CA ILE A 151 16.09 26.38 15.70
C ILE A 151 16.26 24.94 16.18
N PHE A 152 16.61 24.01 15.28
CA PHE A 152 16.82 22.61 15.64
C PHE A 152 17.99 22.41 16.62
N PHE A 153 19.10 23.13 16.44
CA PHE A 153 20.23 23.09 17.38
C PHE A 153 19.84 23.66 18.75
N LYS A 154 19.09 24.76 18.77
CA LYS A 154 18.55 25.35 20.01
C LYS A 154 17.59 24.39 20.74
N GLU A 155 16.70 23.71 20.00
CA GLU A 155 15.77 22.71 20.55
C GLU A 155 16.48 21.50 21.19
N ASN A 156 17.69 21.16 20.72
CA ASN A 156 18.50 20.07 21.25
C ASN A 156 19.58 20.55 22.25
N ASN A 157 19.55 21.82 22.66
CA ASN A 157 20.55 22.45 23.53
C ASN A 157 21.99 22.36 23.00
N TRP A 158 22.16 22.38 21.67
CA TRP A 158 23.48 22.41 21.02
C TRP A 158 23.92 23.86 20.72
N PRO A 159 25.24 24.14 20.71
CA PRO A 159 25.75 25.49 20.46
C PRO A 159 25.31 26.05 19.10
N GLU A 160 24.85 27.30 19.07
CA GLU A 160 24.43 27.99 17.84
C GLU A 160 25.55 28.02 16.78
N MET A 161 26.80 28.22 17.25
CA MET A 161 27.98 28.24 16.40
C MET A 161 28.20 26.91 15.65
N GLU A 162 27.82 25.78 16.24
CA GLU A 162 27.89 24.48 15.57
C GLU A 162 26.80 24.35 14.50
N GLY A 163 25.60 24.89 14.76
CA GLY A 163 24.53 24.95 13.77
C GLY A 163 24.92 25.74 12.52
N ARG A 164 25.59 26.89 12.71
CA ARG A 164 26.11 27.70 11.60
C ARG A 164 27.18 26.96 10.80
N LYS A 165 28.13 26.30 11.48
CA LYS A 165 29.18 25.50 10.85
C LYS A 165 28.61 24.30 10.09
N PHE A 166 27.63 23.60 10.66
CA PHE A 166 26.91 22.52 9.99
C PHE A 166 26.24 22.99 8.70
N TYR A 167 25.48 24.09 8.77
CA TYR A 167 24.78 24.63 7.61
C TYR A 167 25.76 25.03 6.50
N ALA A 168 26.82 25.76 6.83
CA ALA A 168 27.85 26.17 5.87
C ALA A 168 28.52 24.96 5.19
N TYR A 169 28.87 23.91 5.95
CA TYR A 169 29.52 22.70 5.45
C TYR A 169 28.65 21.95 4.42
N TYR A 170 27.36 21.74 4.72
CA TYR A 170 26.44 21.03 3.82
C TYR A 170 25.91 21.90 2.69
N HIS A 171 25.76 23.21 2.90
CA HIS A 171 25.36 24.17 1.87
C HIS A 171 26.41 24.25 0.75
N ALA A 172 27.70 24.35 1.09
CA ALA A 172 28.80 24.33 0.13
C ALA A 172 28.84 23.04 -0.71
N ARG A 173 28.45 21.90 -0.10
CA ARG A 173 28.38 20.58 -0.77
C ARG A 173 27.05 20.31 -1.46
N LYS A 174 26.17 21.30 -1.59
CA LYS A 174 24.83 21.16 -2.17
C LYS A 174 24.03 20.00 -1.56
N TRP A 175 24.18 19.77 -0.26
CA TRP A 175 23.52 18.70 0.50
C TRP A 175 23.80 17.27 0.00
N LYS A 176 25.05 17.03 -0.43
CA LYS A 176 25.58 15.70 -0.79
C LYS A 176 26.63 15.21 0.20
N LEU A 177 26.70 13.89 0.38
CA LEU A 177 27.75 13.20 1.13
C LEU A 177 29.03 13.07 0.28
N GLN A 178 30.16 12.72 0.89
CA GLN A 178 31.48 12.65 0.24
C GLN A 178 31.53 11.77 -1.02
N ARG A 179 30.68 10.74 -1.13
CA ARG A 179 30.59 9.85 -2.31
C ARG A 179 29.56 10.31 -3.37
N GLY A 180 29.08 11.55 -3.28
CA GLY A 180 28.07 12.09 -4.20
C GLY A 180 26.63 11.63 -3.91
N LEU A 181 26.41 10.81 -2.88
CA LEU A 181 25.09 10.37 -2.44
C LEU A 181 24.30 11.53 -1.81
N ASN A 182 22.99 11.56 -2.05
CA ASN A 182 22.10 12.58 -1.49
C ASN A 182 21.83 12.33 0.01
N VAL A 183 21.86 13.39 0.81
CA VAL A 183 21.43 13.33 2.21
C VAL A 183 19.93 13.00 2.26
N ARG A 184 19.55 11.99 3.04
CA ARG A 184 18.14 11.57 3.20
C ARG A 184 17.44 12.19 4.41
N ASN A 185 18.21 12.56 5.43
CA ASN A 185 17.70 13.13 6.67
C ASN A 185 18.73 14.09 7.28
N TRP A 186 18.53 15.39 7.08
CA TRP A 186 19.47 16.41 7.56
C TRP A 186 19.53 16.50 9.09
N LYS A 187 18.43 16.18 9.80
CA LYS A 187 18.40 16.18 11.28
C LYS A 187 19.29 15.08 11.86
N LEU A 188 19.29 13.90 11.24
CA LEU A 188 20.20 12.81 11.62
C LEU A 188 21.67 13.19 11.35
N GLN A 189 21.92 13.88 10.23
CA GLN A 189 23.27 14.40 9.95
C GLN A 189 23.71 15.45 10.97
N ALA A 190 22.82 16.34 11.39
CA ALA A 190 23.10 17.33 12.43
C ALA A 190 23.44 16.67 13.77
N LYS A 191 22.69 15.62 14.15
CA LYS A 191 22.99 14.83 15.35
C LYS A 191 24.39 14.19 15.27
N ASN A 192 24.69 13.50 14.18
CA ASN A 192 26.01 12.90 13.95
C ASN A 192 27.13 13.95 13.89
N PHE A 193 26.83 15.17 13.43
CA PHE A 193 27.79 16.27 13.32
C PHE A 193 28.23 16.79 14.69
N VAL A 194 27.29 16.86 15.65
CA VAL A 194 27.57 17.27 17.03
C VAL A 194 28.21 16.11 17.81
N GLU A 195 27.69 14.88 17.67
CA GLU A 195 28.21 13.69 18.37
C GLU A 195 29.64 13.31 17.98
N ASN A 196 30.03 13.50 16.71
CA ASN A 196 31.36 13.12 16.22
C ASN A 196 32.39 14.26 16.27
N GLY A 197 32.09 15.40 16.93
CA GLY A 197 33.02 16.50 17.20
C GLY A 197 34.15 16.69 16.19
N TYR A 198 33.90 17.31 15.03
CA TYR A 198 34.87 17.60 13.95
C TYR A 198 35.79 16.48 13.46
N GLU A 199 35.61 15.22 13.86
CA GLU A 199 36.25 14.10 13.20
C GLU A 199 35.32 13.61 12.09
N ILE A 200 35.64 14.04 10.87
CA ILE A 200 35.16 13.39 9.65
C ILE A 200 35.75 11.98 9.66
N ARG A 201 35.11 11.06 10.37
CA ARG A 201 35.44 9.65 10.31
C ARG A 201 35.24 9.19 8.88
N GLN A 202 36.31 8.65 8.29
CA GLN A 202 36.28 7.91 7.04
C GLN A 202 35.57 6.56 7.24
N GLU A 203 34.34 6.55 7.72
CA GLU A 203 33.61 5.31 7.94
C GLU A 203 32.88 4.91 6.66
N ALA A 204 33.55 4.03 5.91
CA ALA A 204 32.96 3.21 4.87
C ALA A 204 31.93 2.27 5.50
N THR A 205 30.63 2.58 5.38
CA THR A 205 29.61 1.55 5.55
C THR A 205 29.41 0.82 4.23
N THR A 206 30.05 -0.34 4.10
CA THR A 206 29.55 -1.46 3.26
C THR A 206 29.48 -2.74 4.08
N PRO A 207 28.58 -3.67 3.70
CA PRO A 207 27.91 -4.57 4.61
C PRO A 207 28.58 -5.95 4.61
N ILE A 208 29.54 -6.19 5.49
CA ILE A 208 30.01 -7.56 5.77
C ILE A 208 30.20 -7.69 7.28
N SER A 209 29.13 -8.13 7.92
CA SER A 209 29.19 -8.81 9.21
C SER A 209 30.08 -10.05 9.07
N GLY A 210 31.17 -10.15 9.84
CA GLY A 210 31.63 -11.45 10.33
C GLY A 210 33.08 -11.90 10.17
N TYR A 211 34.08 -11.07 9.82
CA TYR A 211 35.44 -11.62 9.57
C TYR A 211 36.67 -10.93 10.19
N LEU A 212 36.54 -10.00 11.13
CA LEU A 212 37.72 -9.38 11.77
C LEU A 212 37.61 -9.28 13.30
N SER A 213 37.14 -10.33 13.97
CA SER A 213 37.25 -10.46 15.43
C SER A 213 38.63 -10.91 15.92
N ASN A 214 39.62 -11.13 15.05
CA ASN A 214 40.93 -11.64 15.43
C ASN A 214 42.07 -10.79 14.88
N MET A 215 42.32 -9.61 15.46
CA MET A 215 43.65 -8.97 15.49
C MET A 215 43.71 -7.92 16.62
N ARG A 216 43.46 -8.33 17.87
CA ARG A 216 44.05 -7.62 19.02
C ARG A 216 45.38 -8.31 19.32
N LYS A 217 46.46 -7.86 18.66
CA LYS A 217 47.82 -8.12 19.13
C LYS A 217 48.37 -6.84 19.76
N ASN A 218 48.60 -6.95 21.06
CA ASN A 218 49.28 -6.02 21.93
C ASN A 218 50.70 -5.77 21.42
N TYR A 219 51.10 -4.51 21.26
CA TYR A 219 52.50 -4.09 21.24
C TYR A 219 52.63 -2.83 22.08
N ASN A 220 52.50 -3.02 23.39
CA ASN A 220 53.01 -2.11 24.40
C ASN A 220 53.79 -2.96 25.40
N GLU A 221 55.03 -3.32 25.05
CA GLU A 221 56.09 -3.61 26.02
C GLU A 221 57.41 -3.02 25.48
N PRO A 222 58.22 -2.39 26.34
CA PRO A 222 59.40 -1.62 25.94
C PRO A 222 60.66 -2.51 25.86
N LEU A 223 61.61 -2.07 25.03
CA LEU A 223 63.07 -2.09 25.28
C LEU A 223 63.75 -1.14 24.30
#